data_AF-A0AAD3M106-F1
#
_entry.id   AF-A0AAD3M106-F1
#
_cell.length_a   1.000
_cell.length_b   1.000
_cell.length_c   1.000
_cell.angle_alpha   90.00
_cell.angle_beta   90.00
_cell.angle_gamma   90.00
#
_symmetry.space_group_name_H-M   'P 1'
#
loop_
_entity.id
_entity.type
_entity.pdbx_description
1 polymer ?
#
loop_
_entity_poly.entity_id
_entity_poly.type
_entity_poly.pdbx_seq_one_letter_code
_entity_poly.pdbx_strand_id
1 'polypeptide(L)'
;MFGKELHKVEGYIQDKSKKKRSVIYGKWTEWSVDPQTFESHKKSEKKGDNKKHKHEESEGAENDDADDMPEVQETVSVVPGSTLLWRIDSRPAHSSMMYNFTNFAMSLNELEPGMEAILAPTDCRFRPDIRAMENGNMDGASKEKERLEEKQRAARKERAKNEEEWSTRWFLMGTNPYTGNQDWIYTGGYFSRNYQDLPDIY
;
A
#
# COMPACT_ATOMS: atom_id res chain seq x y z
N MET A 1 25.28 -0.46 -10.25
CA MET A 1 24.51 -1.44 -11.06
C MET A 1 23.16 -0.80 -11.33
N PHE A 2 22.89 -0.36 -12.56
CA PHE A 2 21.90 0.70 -12.86
C PHE A 2 20.45 0.31 -12.57
N GLY A 3 19.69 1.20 -11.91
CA GLY A 3 18.27 1.08 -11.53
C GLY A 3 17.25 1.04 -12.69
N LYS A 4 17.61 0.41 -13.82
CA LYS A 4 16.77 0.29 -15.03
C LYS A 4 15.48 -0.48 -14.80
N GLU A 5 15.43 -1.34 -13.78
CA GLU A 5 14.24 -2.11 -13.40
C GLU A 5 13.46 -1.48 -12.23
N LEU A 6 13.90 -0.31 -11.76
CA LEU A 6 13.26 0.35 -10.63
C LEU A 6 11.78 0.62 -10.93
N HIS A 7 10.93 0.10 -10.05
CA HIS A 7 9.47 0.20 -10.09
C HIS A 7 8.78 -0.52 -11.27
N LYS A 8 9.52 -1.15 -12.19
CA LYS A 8 8.92 -1.86 -13.32
C LYS A 8 8.14 -3.09 -12.86
N VAL A 9 6.99 -3.29 -13.49
CA VAL A 9 6.18 -4.50 -13.34
C VAL A 9 5.87 -5.02 -14.74
N GLU A 10 6.05 -6.32 -14.92
CA GLU A 10 5.63 -7.05 -16.11
C GLU A 10 4.91 -8.33 -15.66
N GLY A 11 3.81 -8.65 -16.33
CA GLY A 11 2.99 -9.82 -16.06
C GLY A 11 2.11 -10.17 -17.25
N TYR A 12 1.33 -11.23 -17.16
CA TYR A 12 0.41 -11.62 -18.22
C TYR A 12 -0.81 -12.32 -17.67
N ILE A 13 -1.92 -12.21 -18.41
CA ILE A 13 -3.15 -12.96 -18.16
C ILE A 13 -3.13 -14.19 -19.07
N GLN A 14 -3.43 -15.37 -18.51
CA GLN A 14 -3.55 -16.62 -19.26
C GLN A 14 -4.89 -17.28 -18.98
N ASP A 15 -5.38 -18.07 -19.95
CA ASP A 15 -6.58 -18.90 -19.75
C ASP A 15 -6.25 -20.26 -19.09
N LYS A 16 -7.28 -21.08 -18.88
CA LYS A 16 -7.15 -22.43 -18.30
C LYS A 16 -6.22 -23.35 -19.10
N SER A 17 -6.00 -23.08 -20.39
CA SER A 17 -5.09 -23.83 -21.26
C SER A 17 -3.64 -23.32 -21.20
N LYS A 18 -3.35 -22.38 -20.30
CA LYS A 18 -2.05 -21.66 -20.18
C LYS A 18 -1.70 -20.82 -21.42
N LYS A 19 -2.68 -20.49 -22.26
CA LYS A 19 -2.46 -19.58 -23.40
C LYS A 19 -2.48 -18.14 -22.91
N LYS A 20 -1.40 -17.40 -23.17
CA LYS A 20 -1.31 -15.96 -22.88
C LYS A 20 -2.35 -15.20 -23.71
N ARG A 21 -3.10 -14.32 -23.05
CA ARG A 21 -4.15 -13.48 -23.65
C ARG A 21 -3.76 -12.01 -23.71
N SER A 22 -3.06 -11.53 -22.68
CA SER A 22 -2.65 -10.13 -22.59
C SER A 22 -1.38 -10.04 -21.77
N VAL A 23 -0.52 -9.07 -22.08
CA VAL A 23 0.62 -8.67 -21.25
C VAL A 23 0.25 -7.39 -20.52
N ILE A 24 0.55 -7.32 -19.23
CA ILE A 24 0.41 -6.13 -18.39
C ILE A 24 1.83 -5.64 -18.09
N TYR A 25 2.09 -4.35 -18.30
CA TYR A 25 3.40 -3.78 -18.06
C TYR A 25 3.32 -2.31 -17.62
N GLY A 26 4.41 -1.79 -17.05
CA GLY A 26 4.54 -0.39 -16.65
C GLY A 26 5.41 -0.24 -15.42
N LYS A 27 5.30 0.89 -14.72
CA LYS A 27 5.82 1.01 -13.35
C LYS A 27 4.66 0.82 -12.39
N TRP A 28 4.73 -0.22 -11.54
CA TRP A 28 3.65 -0.67 -10.62
C TRP A 28 2.24 -0.71 -11.28
N THR A 29 2.30 -0.96 -12.60
CA THR A 29 1.30 -1.20 -13.65
C THR A 29 0.49 0.00 -14.14
N GLU A 30 0.61 0.30 -15.45
CA GLU A 30 -0.16 1.38 -16.11
C GLU A 30 -0.88 0.87 -17.38
N TRP A 31 -0.30 -0.10 -18.09
CA TRP A 31 -0.71 -0.45 -19.46
C TRP A 31 -0.92 -1.96 -19.65
N SER A 32 -1.74 -2.30 -20.66
CA SER A 32 -1.86 -3.67 -21.18
C SER A 32 -1.80 -3.68 -22.70
N VAL A 33 -1.34 -4.80 -23.28
CA VAL A 33 -1.22 -4.96 -24.73
C VAL A 33 -1.28 -6.44 -25.12
N ASP A 34 -1.52 -6.72 -26.40
CA ASP A 34 -1.43 -8.07 -26.96
C ASP A 34 -0.01 -8.66 -26.78
N PRO A 35 0.14 -9.96 -26.41
CA PRO A 35 1.44 -10.57 -26.19
C PRO A 35 2.38 -10.57 -27.41
N GLN A 36 1.87 -10.73 -28.63
CA GLN A 36 2.72 -10.77 -29.84
C GLN A 36 3.30 -9.38 -30.13
N THR A 37 2.49 -8.34 -29.96
CA THR A 37 2.89 -6.94 -30.11
C THR A 37 3.95 -6.57 -29.06
N PHE A 38 3.76 -6.97 -27.81
CA PHE A 38 4.72 -6.73 -26.74
C PHE A 38 6.09 -7.38 -27.00
N GLU A 39 6.10 -8.67 -27.34
CA GLU A 39 7.34 -9.41 -27.60
C GLU A 39 8.09 -8.86 -28.83
N SER A 40 7.37 -8.42 -29.85
CA SER A 40 7.94 -7.78 -31.03
C SER A 40 8.63 -6.47 -30.67
N HIS A 41 7.99 -5.64 -29.84
CA HIS A 41 8.53 -4.37 -29.36
C HIS A 41 9.77 -4.56 -28.48
N LYS A 42 9.71 -5.51 -27.54
CA LYS A 42 10.84 -5.83 -26.64
C LYS A 42 12.06 -6.33 -27.41
N LYS A 43 11.86 -7.08 -28.50
CA LYS A 43 12.94 -7.51 -29.40
C LYS A 43 13.54 -6.34 -30.20
N SER A 44 12.74 -5.36 -30.63
CA SER A 44 13.26 -4.17 -31.32
C SER A 44 14.07 -3.27 -30.40
N GLU A 45 13.63 -3.07 -29.16
CA GLU A 45 14.37 -2.25 -28.18
C GLU A 45 15.75 -2.87 -27.85
N LYS A 46 15.81 -4.18 -27.61
CA LYS A 46 17.09 -4.89 -27.38
C LYS A 46 18.07 -4.75 -28.56
N LYS A 47 17.57 -4.69 -29.81
CA LYS A 47 18.41 -4.45 -30.99
C LYS A 47 18.88 -2.99 -31.10
N GLY A 48 18.09 -2.04 -30.60
CA GLY A 48 18.42 -0.61 -30.54
C GLY A 48 19.50 -0.31 -29.50
N ASP A 49 19.38 -0.87 -28.29
CA ASP A 49 20.36 -0.69 -27.20
C ASP A 49 21.73 -1.25 -27.56
N ASN A 50 21.78 -2.43 -28.20
CA ASN A 50 23.04 -3.00 -28.69
C ASN A 50 23.74 -2.14 -29.76
N LYS A 51 23.01 -1.24 -30.43
CA LYS A 51 23.59 -0.29 -31.39
C LYS A 51 24.11 0.99 -30.72
N LYS A 52 23.48 1.43 -29.61
CA LYS A 52 23.89 2.60 -28.83
C LYS A 52 25.15 2.34 -27.99
N HIS A 53 25.32 1.14 -27.45
CA HIS A 53 26.47 0.78 -26.61
C HIS A 53 27.84 0.77 -27.32
N LYS A 54 27.92 1.11 -28.61
CA LYS A 54 29.18 1.11 -29.37
C LYS A 54 29.91 2.47 -29.39
N HIS A 55 29.44 3.49 -28.66
CA HIS A 55 29.95 4.85 -28.86
C HIS A 55 30.29 5.73 -27.65
N GLU A 56 30.19 5.28 -26.40
CA GLU A 56 30.59 6.11 -25.26
C GLU A 56 31.31 5.30 -24.18
N GLU A 57 32.63 5.48 -24.10
CA GLU A 57 33.50 5.13 -22.98
C GLU A 57 34.13 6.46 -22.50
N SER A 58 33.93 6.85 -21.24
CA SER A 58 34.73 7.87 -20.53
C SER A 58 34.33 7.99 -19.05
N GLU A 59 35.15 7.37 -18.21
CA GLU A 59 35.75 7.77 -16.90
C GLU A 59 35.01 8.58 -15.79
N GLY A 60 35.14 8.04 -14.55
CA GLY A 60 35.31 8.75 -13.26
C GLY A 60 34.02 9.18 -12.54
N ALA A 61 33.87 9.18 -11.21
CA ALA A 61 34.65 8.72 -10.05
C ALA A 61 33.72 8.77 -8.80
N GLU A 62 34.22 8.25 -7.68
CA GLU A 62 33.81 8.51 -6.29
C GLU A 62 32.60 7.74 -5.72
N ASN A 63 32.92 6.79 -4.83
CA ASN A 63 32.01 6.09 -3.94
C ASN A 63 31.64 7.01 -2.76
N ASP A 64 30.36 7.34 -2.64
CA ASP A 64 29.75 7.70 -1.37
C ASP A 64 28.60 6.71 -1.13
N ASP A 65 28.62 6.01 0.00
CA ASP A 65 27.73 4.87 0.33
C ASP A 65 26.32 5.33 0.74
N ALA A 66 25.68 6.14 -0.12
CA ALA A 66 24.23 6.27 -0.16
C ALA A 66 23.76 5.64 -1.48
N ASP A 67 22.82 4.69 -1.40
CA ASP A 67 22.23 4.05 -2.58
C ASP A 67 21.42 5.14 -3.33
N ASP A 68 22.11 5.87 -4.19
CA ASP A 68 21.62 7.12 -4.78
C ASP A 68 20.40 6.81 -5.65
N MET A 69 19.28 7.47 -5.35
CA MET A 69 18.05 7.29 -6.13
C MET A 69 18.30 7.77 -7.55
N PRO A 70 18.08 6.94 -8.59
CA PRO A 70 18.40 7.33 -9.96
C PRO A 70 17.63 8.59 -10.36
N GLU A 71 18.35 9.63 -10.77
CA GLU A 71 17.83 11.00 -11.03
C GLU A 71 16.75 11.07 -12.12
N VAL A 72 16.64 10.05 -12.98
CA VAL A 72 15.65 10.00 -14.06
C VAL A 72 14.80 8.74 -13.94
N GLN A 73 13.59 8.89 -13.39
CA GLN A 73 12.57 7.86 -13.54
C GLN A 73 11.96 7.96 -14.95
N GLU A 74 12.65 7.43 -15.96
CA GLU A 74 12.08 7.32 -17.31
C GLU A 74 10.72 6.59 -17.24
N THR A 75 9.65 7.23 -17.67
CA THR A 75 8.36 6.57 -17.88
C THR A 75 8.54 5.47 -18.91
N VAL A 76 7.99 4.28 -18.68
CA VAL A 76 8.13 3.14 -19.60
C VAL A 76 7.62 3.53 -20.99
N SER A 77 8.37 3.17 -22.04
CA SER A 77 7.95 3.40 -23.43
C SER A 77 6.61 2.69 -23.67
N VAL A 78 5.60 3.45 -24.10
CA VAL A 78 4.28 2.88 -24.38
C VAL A 78 4.36 2.12 -25.70
N VAL A 79 4.17 0.80 -25.64
CA VAL A 79 4.09 -0.07 -26.81
C VAL A 79 2.86 0.35 -27.64
N PRO A 80 3.01 0.64 -28.94
CA PRO A 80 1.86 0.98 -29.80
C PRO A 80 0.75 -0.08 -29.73
N GLY A 81 -0.51 0.37 -29.65
CA GLY A 81 -1.67 -0.52 -29.47
C GLY A 81 -1.94 -0.93 -28.02
N SER A 82 -1.21 -0.38 -27.06
CA SER A 82 -1.51 -0.59 -25.63
C SER A 82 -2.80 0.12 -25.21
N THR A 83 -3.50 -0.47 -24.25
CA THR A 83 -4.64 0.11 -23.54
C THR A 83 -4.21 0.52 -22.14
N LEU A 84 -4.52 1.76 -21.74
CA LEU A 84 -4.31 2.24 -20.38
C LEU A 84 -5.26 1.48 -19.45
N LEU A 85 -4.71 0.77 -18.45
CA LEU A 85 -5.51 0.07 -17.44
C LEU A 85 -5.71 0.94 -16.20
N TRP A 86 -4.66 1.64 -15.80
CA TRP A 86 -4.61 2.36 -14.54
C TRP A 86 -3.55 3.47 -14.60
N ARG A 87 -3.76 4.54 -13.84
CA ARG A 87 -2.75 5.58 -13.64
C ARG A 87 -2.91 6.15 -12.24
N ILE A 88 -1.80 6.47 -11.59
CA ILE A 88 -1.86 7.15 -10.29
C ILE A 88 -2.34 8.58 -10.45
N ASP A 89 -3.15 9.02 -9.50
CA ASP A 89 -3.39 10.43 -9.30
C ASP A 89 -2.13 11.13 -8.80
N SER A 90 -1.90 12.34 -9.31
CA SER A 90 -0.82 13.18 -8.81
C SER A 90 -1.04 13.50 -7.33
N ARG A 91 0.02 13.47 -6.54
CA ARG A 91 -0.02 13.90 -5.14
C ARG A 91 -0.39 15.40 -5.06
N PRO A 92 -1.10 15.83 -4.00
CA PRO A 92 -1.37 17.25 -3.80
C PRO A 92 -0.09 18.05 -3.65
N ALA A 93 -0.12 19.34 -4.01
CA ALA A 93 1.05 20.21 -3.99
C ALA A 93 1.73 20.28 -2.61
N HIS A 94 0.96 20.19 -1.53
CA HIS A 94 1.44 20.24 -0.15
C HIS A 94 1.78 18.86 0.43
N SER A 95 1.78 17.80 -0.38
CA SER A 95 2.07 16.42 0.03
C SER A 95 3.39 16.31 0.80
N SER A 96 4.46 16.97 0.35
CA SER A 96 5.79 16.91 1.01
C SER A 96 5.79 17.46 2.44
N MET A 97 4.88 18.37 2.75
CA MET A 97 4.69 18.92 4.11
C MET A 97 3.77 18.04 4.97
N MET A 98 3.02 17.14 4.35
CA MET A 98 1.99 16.30 4.98
C MET A 98 2.34 14.82 4.81
N TYR A 99 3.54 14.44 5.26
CA TYR A 99 4.02 13.05 5.27
C TYR A 99 4.01 12.34 3.91
N ASN A 100 4.05 13.08 2.81
CA ASN A 100 3.94 12.58 1.44
C ASN A 100 2.62 11.87 1.12
N PHE A 101 1.55 12.21 1.82
CA PHE A 101 0.23 11.61 1.63
C PHE A 101 -0.41 11.94 0.29
N THR A 102 -1.18 10.99 -0.23
CA THR A 102 -2.13 11.20 -1.32
C THR A 102 -3.39 11.90 -0.80
N ASN A 103 -4.21 12.47 -1.69
CA ASN A 103 -5.53 13.00 -1.29
C ASN A 103 -6.38 11.94 -0.58
N PHE A 104 -6.34 10.70 -1.06
CA PHE A 104 -7.02 9.58 -0.42
C PHE A 104 -6.53 9.36 1.01
N ALA A 105 -5.22 9.31 1.23
CA ALA A 105 -4.65 9.10 2.57
C ALA A 105 -5.00 10.23 3.55
N MET A 106 -5.02 11.48 3.07
CA MET A 106 -5.44 12.63 3.88
C MET A 106 -6.90 12.52 4.37
N SER A 107 -7.78 11.91 3.58
CA SER A 107 -9.19 11.73 3.96
C SER A 107 -9.44 10.60 4.98
N LEU A 108 -8.47 9.70 5.20
CA LEU A 108 -8.70 8.48 5.99
C LEU A 108 -9.04 8.77 7.46
N ASN A 109 -8.41 9.78 8.04
CA ASN A 109 -8.52 10.11 9.47
C ASN A 109 -9.43 11.33 9.74
N GLU A 110 -10.06 11.88 8.70
CA GLU A 110 -11.07 12.93 8.84
C GLU A 110 -12.26 12.40 9.65
N LEU A 111 -12.69 13.19 10.64
CA LEU A 111 -13.84 12.91 11.49
C LEU A 111 -14.85 14.04 11.28
N GLU A 112 -15.78 13.84 10.35
CA GLU A 112 -16.82 14.79 10.03
C GLU A 112 -17.88 14.85 11.14
N PRO A 113 -18.52 16.02 11.36
CA PRO A 113 -19.58 16.16 12.35
C PRO A 113 -20.69 15.12 12.16
N GLY A 114 -20.98 14.35 13.20
CA GLY A 114 -22.03 13.32 13.20
C GLY A 114 -21.51 11.91 12.93
N MET A 115 -20.25 11.76 12.48
CA MET A 115 -19.61 10.45 12.41
C MET A 115 -19.50 9.79 13.79
N GLU A 116 -19.38 10.59 14.85
CA GLU A 116 -19.28 10.11 16.23
C GLU A 116 -20.49 9.30 16.68
N ALA A 117 -21.67 9.57 16.12
CA ALA A 117 -22.89 8.85 16.43
C ALA A 117 -23.00 7.48 15.72
N ILE A 118 -22.19 7.24 14.69
CA ILE A 118 -22.30 6.05 13.82
C ILE A 118 -21.06 5.16 13.80
N LEU A 119 -19.92 5.65 14.27
CA LEU A 119 -18.68 4.89 14.35
C LEU A 119 -18.64 4.06 15.63
N ALA A 120 -17.96 2.92 15.56
CA ALA A 120 -17.65 2.16 16.77
C ALA A 120 -16.67 2.97 17.64
N PRO A 121 -16.77 2.94 18.98
CA PRO A 121 -15.79 3.56 19.87
C PRO A 121 -14.34 3.09 19.65
N THR A 122 -14.15 1.96 18.97
CA THR A 122 -12.84 1.41 18.58
C THR A 122 -12.34 1.89 17.22
N ASP A 123 -13.05 2.79 16.53
CA ASP A 123 -12.60 3.37 15.27
C ASP A 123 -11.37 4.25 15.50
N CYS A 124 -10.34 4.09 14.67
CA CYS A 124 -9.05 4.75 14.89
C CYS A 124 -9.11 6.27 14.75
N ARG A 125 -10.17 6.86 14.17
CA ARG A 125 -10.37 8.31 14.17
C ARG A 125 -10.51 8.92 15.56
N PHE A 126 -10.89 8.11 16.56
CA PHE A 126 -10.95 8.49 17.97
C PHE A 126 -9.64 8.29 18.71
N ARG A 127 -8.61 7.72 18.08
CA ARG A 127 -7.36 7.41 18.76
C ARG A 127 -6.61 8.71 19.10
N PRO A 128 -6.45 9.06 20.40
CA PRO A 128 -6.07 10.40 20.81
C PRO A 128 -4.63 10.78 20.48
N ASP A 129 -3.70 9.81 20.45
CA ASP A 129 -2.30 10.04 20.07
C ASP A 129 -2.16 10.44 18.60
N ILE A 130 -2.86 9.75 17.69
CA ILE A 130 -2.89 10.08 16.26
C ILE A 130 -3.52 11.45 16.05
N ARG A 131 -4.65 11.75 16.71
CA ARG A 131 -5.32 13.06 16.59
C ARG A 131 -4.45 14.20 17.12
N ALA A 132 -3.76 14.01 18.24
CA ALA A 132 -2.84 15.01 18.77
C ALA A 132 -1.67 15.28 17.79
N MET A 133 -1.10 14.23 17.20
CA MET A 133 -0.02 14.35 16.22
C MET A 133 -0.48 15.08 14.96
N GLU A 134 -1.65 14.73 14.43
CA GLU A 134 -2.25 15.38 13.25
C GLU A 134 -2.49 16.88 13.47
N ASN A 135 -2.87 17.28 14.70
CA ASN A 135 -3.03 18.68 15.09
C ASN A 135 -1.70 19.39 15.45
N GLY A 136 -0.56 18.73 15.24
CA GLY A 136 0.78 19.28 15.52
C GLY A 136 1.19 19.27 17.00
N ASN A 137 0.40 18.65 17.89
CA ASN A 137 0.72 18.51 19.31
C ASN A 137 1.55 17.24 19.57
N MET A 138 2.84 17.31 19.30
CA MET A 138 3.77 16.18 19.43
C MET A 138 3.94 15.68 20.87
N ASP A 139 3.95 16.59 21.84
CA ASP A 139 4.07 16.23 23.26
C ASP A 139 2.82 15.50 23.76
N GLY A 140 1.64 16.00 23.37
CA GLY A 140 0.36 15.33 23.67
C GLY A 140 0.27 13.95 23.02
N ALA A 141 0.68 13.85 21.75
CA ALA A 141 0.72 12.57 21.03
C ALA A 141 1.59 11.54 21.74
N SER A 142 2.78 11.94 22.20
CA SER A 142 3.73 11.05 22.87
C SER A 142 3.17 10.54 24.20
N LYS A 143 2.55 11.41 25.00
CA LYS A 143 1.91 11.04 26.27
C LYS A 143 0.73 10.10 26.08
N GLU A 144 -0.15 10.41 25.13
CA GLU A 144 -1.30 9.55 24.83
C GLU A 144 -0.86 8.19 24.27
N LYS A 145 0.18 8.15 23.44
CA LYS A 145 0.73 6.90 22.93
C LYS A 145 1.20 6.00 24.08
N GLU A 146 1.98 6.54 25.02
CA GLU A 146 2.45 5.80 26.19
C GLU A 146 1.27 5.27 27.02
N ARG A 147 0.28 6.13 27.32
CA ARG A 147 -0.93 5.75 28.07
C ARG A 147 -1.69 4.61 27.40
N LEU A 148 -1.88 4.66 26.07
CA LEU A 148 -2.58 3.64 25.30
C LEU A 148 -1.82 2.31 25.29
N GLU A 149 -0.51 2.33 25.06
CA GLU A 149 0.32 1.12 25.05
C GLU A 149 0.39 0.47 26.44
N GLU A 150 0.46 1.28 27.52
CA GLU A 150 0.39 0.80 28.89
C GLU A 150 -0.98 0.19 29.23
N LYS A 151 -2.09 0.84 28.84
CA LYS A 151 -3.46 0.31 28.99
C LYS A 151 -3.59 -1.05 28.28
N GLN A 152 -3.08 -1.16 27.04
CA GLN A 152 -3.09 -2.41 26.28
C GLN A 152 -2.26 -3.51 26.97
N ARG A 153 -1.06 -3.17 27.48
CA ARG A 153 -0.17 -4.09 28.18
C ARG A 153 -0.79 -4.58 29.50
N ALA A 154 -1.41 -3.68 30.27
CA ALA A 154 -2.12 -4.02 31.49
C ALA A 154 -3.32 -4.94 31.21
N ALA A 155 -4.16 -4.60 30.22
CA ALA A 155 -5.30 -5.43 29.83
C ALA A 155 -4.87 -6.85 29.38
N ARG A 156 -3.74 -6.97 28.67
CA ARG A 156 -3.16 -8.27 28.32
C ARG A 156 -2.71 -9.06 29.55
N LYS A 157 -2.08 -8.40 30.52
CA LYS A 157 -1.61 -9.03 31.77
C LYS A 157 -2.78 -9.53 32.62
N GLU A 158 -3.84 -8.75 32.74
CA GLU A 158 -5.04 -9.17 33.48
C GLU A 158 -5.76 -10.33 32.80
N ARG A 159 -5.94 -10.31 31.48
CA ARG A 159 -6.50 -11.47 30.76
C ARG A 159 -5.69 -12.74 30.97
N ALA A 160 -4.35 -12.65 30.92
CA ALA A 160 -3.47 -13.79 31.15
C ALA A 160 -3.58 -14.33 32.60
N LYS A 161 -3.76 -13.44 33.58
CA LYS A 161 -3.95 -13.81 35.00
C LYS A 161 -5.30 -14.50 35.24
N ASN A 162 -6.33 -14.08 34.51
CA ASN A 162 -7.68 -14.65 34.61
C ASN A 162 -7.89 -15.87 33.69
N GLU A 163 -6.86 -16.30 32.95
CA GLU A 163 -6.95 -17.37 31.93
C GLU A 163 -8.03 -17.09 30.87
N GLU A 164 -8.29 -15.81 30.58
CA GLU A 164 -9.25 -15.36 29.57
C GLU A 164 -8.60 -15.28 28.19
N GLU A 165 -9.21 -15.93 27.20
CA GLU A 165 -8.79 -15.80 25.81
C GLU A 165 -9.32 -14.52 25.16
N TRP A 166 -8.48 -13.86 24.36
CA TRP A 166 -8.94 -12.74 23.55
C TRP A 166 -9.75 -13.22 22.34
N SER A 167 -10.94 -12.66 22.17
CA SER A 167 -11.78 -12.90 21.00
C SER A 167 -11.93 -11.63 20.16
N THR A 168 -11.68 -11.75 18.86
CA THR A 168 -11.90 -10.69 17.87
C THR A 168 -13.39 -10.51 17.60
N ARG A 169 -13.86 -9.25 17.54
CA ARG A 169 -15.29 -8.95 17.42
C ARG A 169 -15.88 -9.19 16.03
N TRP A 170 -15.19 -8.78 14.97
CA TRP A 170 -15.75 -8.70 13.61
C TRP A 170 -15.22 -9.76 12.65
N PHE A 171 -14.24 -10.54 13.08
CA PHE A 171 -13.58 -11.55 12.25
C PHE A 171 -13.31 -12.79 13.09
N LEU A 172 -13.33 -13.96 12.46
CA LEU A 172 -12.90 -15.22 13.07
C LEU A 172 -11.95 -15.95 12.11
N MET A 173 -11.02 -16.71 12.68
CA MET A 173 -10.18 -17.60 11.88
C MET A 173 -11.04 -18.68 11.24
N GLY A 174 -10.89 -18.89 9.94
CA GLY A 174 -11.64 -19.88 9.18
C GLY A 174 -10.94 -20.29 7.90
N THR A 175 -11.52 -21.25 7.17
CA THR A 175 -10.96 -21.71 5.90
C THR A 175 -11.53 -20.91 4.74
N ASN A 176 -10.66 -20.30 3.94
CA ASN A 176 -11.04 -19.59 2.73
C ASN A 176 -11.62 -20.58 1.69
N PRO A 177 -12.85 -20.36 1.19
CA PRO A 177 -13.55 -21.33 0.35
C PRO A 177 -12.94 -21.50 -1.05
N TYR A 178 -12.09 -20.57 -1.49
CA TYR A 178 -11.47 -20.59 -2.82
C TYR A 178 -10.05 -21.13 -2.81
N THR A 179 -9.31 -20.88 -1.73
CA THR A 179 -7.88 -21.27 -1.62
C THR A 179 -7.64 -22.47 -0.70
N GLY A 180 -8.57 -22.77 0.22
CA GLY A 180 -8.41 -23.81 1.24
C GLY A 180 -7.48 -23.42 2.39
N ASN A 181 -6.93 -22.21 2.38
CA ASN A 181 -6.01 -21.72 3.42
C ASN A 181 -6.76 -21.15 4.63
N GLN A 182 -6.08 -21.07 5.78
CA GLN A 182 -6.58 -20.34 6.95
C GLN A 182 -6.56 -18.83 6.67
N ASP A 183 -7.64 -18.14 7.04
CA ASP A 183 -7.87 -16.72 6.77
C ASP A 183 -8.78 -16.10 7.84
N TRP A 184 -8.81 -14.77 7.93
CA TRP A 184 -9.71 -14.02 8.81
C TRP A 184 -11.02 -13.72 8.08
N ILE A 185 -12.09 -14.41 8.45
CA ILE A 185 -13.39 -14.31 7.80
C ILE A 185 -14.28 -13.31 8.55
N TYR A 186 -14.80 -12.32 7.82
CA TYR A 186 -15.76 -11.35 8.37
C TYR A 186 -17.02 -12.05 8.86
N THR A 187 -17.41 -11.81 10.12
CA THR A 187 -18.55 -12.49 10.77
C THR A 187 -19.88 -11.76 10.61
N GLY A 188 -19.91 -10.58 9.98
CA GLY A 188 -21.11 -9.76 9.90
C GLY A 188 -21.25 -8.79 11.07
N GLY A 189 -22.42 -8.15 11.17
CA GLY A 189 -22.80 -7.33 12.33
C GLY A 189 -22.20 -5.92 12.40
N TYR A 190 -20.94 -5.70 11.98
CA TYR A 190 -20.28 -4.38 12.10
C TYR A 190 -21.13 -3.22 11.51
N PHE A 191 -21.70 -3.42 10.32
CA PHE A 191 -22.48 -2.39 9.63
C PHE A 191 -23.91 -2.23 10.17
N SER A 192 -24.38 -3.10 11.07
CA SER A 192 -25.68 -2.94 11.76
C SER A 192 -25.66 -1.82 12.82
N ARG A 193 -24.47 -1.30 13.16
CA ARG A 193 -24.24 -0.20 14.12
C ARG A 193 -24.73 -0.47 15.55
N ASN A 194 -25.08 -1.72 15.86
CA ASN A 194 -25.40 -2.14 17.22
C ASN A 194 -24.11 -2.45 17.99
N TYR A 195 -23.41 -1.40 18.42
CA TYR A 195 -22.13 -1.50 19.12
C TYR A 195 -22.32 -1.74 20.61
N GLN A 196 -22.47 -3.00 20.98
CA GLN A 196 -22.53 -3.47 22.37
C GLN A 196 -21.27 -4.26 22.73
N ASP A 197 -20.88 -4.21 23.99
CA ASP A 197 -19.75 -4.97 24.56
C ASP A 197 -18.43 -4.85 23.79
N LEU A 198 -18.18 -3.69 23.20
CA LEU A 198 -16.94 -3.44 22.49
C LEU A 198 -15.77 -3.20 23.47
N PRO A 199 -14.55 -3.59 23.10
CA PRO A 199 -13.37 -3.32 23.90
C PRO A 199 -13.16 -1.81 24.12
N ASP A 200 -12.91 -1.42 25.37
CA ASP A 200 -12.46 -0.08 25.70
C ASP A 200 -10.92 0.00 25.56
N ILE A 201 -10.47 0.62 24.47
CA ILE A 201 -9.06 0.60 24.04
C ILE A 201 -8.42 1.99 23.98
N TYR A 202 -9.18 3.06 24.20
CA TYR A 202 -8.68 4.43 24.22
C TYR A 202 -8.66 5.01 25.62
#